data_AF-A0A8X6F6J1-F1
#
_entry.id   AF-A0A8X6F6J1-F1
#
_cell.length_a   1.000
_cell.length_b   1.000
_cell.length_c   1.000
_cell.angle_alpha   90.00
_cell.angle_beta   90.00
_cell.angle_gamma   90.00
#
_symmetry.space_group_name_H-M   'P 1'
#
loop_
_entity.id
_entity.type
_entity.pdbx_description
1 polymer ?
#
loop_
_entity_poly.entity_id
_entity_poly.type
_entity_poly.pdbx_seq_one_letter_code
_entity_poly.pdbx_strand_id
1 'polypeptide(L)'
;MIEGGECFVRLRTRKREDGLCVPLQLQVLESEHLDNKSNQTLANGNVIRNGIEFNRLGQREAYYLFREHPGEGSFGESVRVPANDVLHIYRPLRPGQIRGVPWLSSVLLKLYELDQYDDAELVRKKTAAMFAGFITRLDPEANILGEGESNEHGVALSGLEPGTMQLLDPGEDIKFSEPSDVGGSYEAFMKQQLRAIAVGTGITYEQLTGDLTGVNYSSIRAGLIEFRRRCGMLQHNIMVFQFCRPVWDRWIELALLSGELDIGEEWTKKEVKWIAQGFDWVDPLKDQQAQQMAVRNGFKSRSEVVSELGYDIEEIDQEIAEDQRRASELGLNFDSDVTASQEVI
;
A
#
# COMPACT_ATOMS: atom_id res chain seq x y z
N MET A 1 6.17 -1.60 6.98
CA MET A 1 5.26 -2.78 7.07
C MET A 1 4.93 -3.40 5.71
N ILE A 2 4.44 -2.65 4.71
CA ILE A 2 4.08 -3.25 3.41
C ILE A 2 5.33 -3.61 2.60
N GLU A 3 6.21 -2.64 2.40
CA GLU A 3 7.47 -2.77 1.65
C GLU A 3 8.49 -3.66 2.39
N GLY A 4 8.89 -3.27 3.61
CA GLY A 4 9.83 -4.07 4.42
C GLY A 4 9.23 -5.29 5.14
N GLY A 5 7.94 -5.58 4.97
CA GLY A 5 7.23 -6.69 5.65
C GLY A 5 6.91 -6.47 7.13
N GLU A 6 7.64 -5.59 7.79
CA GLU A 6 7.48 -5.15 9.18
C GLU A 6 7.90 -3.69 9.33
N CYS A 7 7.71 -3.14 10.52
CA CYS A 7 8.37 -1.94 11.00
C CYS A 7 8.46 -1.98 12.53
N PHE A 8 9.31 -1.12 13.07
CA PHE A 8 9.47 -0.96 14.51
C PHE A 8 9.02 0.43 14.92
N VAL A 9 8.41 0.56 16.08
CA VAL A 9 8.16 1.87 16.70
C VAL A 9 8.78 1.87 18.08
N ARG A 10 9.75 2.76 18.28
CA ARG A 10 10.36 2.96 19.57
C ARG A 10 9.56 3.96 20.39
N LEU A 11 9.15 3.54 21.58
CA LEU A 11 8.50 4.37 22.59
C LEU A 11 9.60 5.06 23.40
N ARG A 12 9.77 6.37 23.19
CA ARG A 12 10.80 7.16 23.87
C ARG A 12 10.16 8.02 24.94
N THR A 13 10.41 7.70 26.20
CA THR A 13 10.10 8.61 27.29
C THR A 13 11.00 9.84 27.20
N ARG A 14 10.38 11.02 27.26
CA ARG A 14 11.02 12.32 27.11
C ARG A 14 11.04 13.07 28.43
N LYS A 15 11.80 14.16 28.50
CA LYS A 15 11.73 15.06 29.65
C LYS A 15 10.51 15.97 29.51
N ARG A 16 9.95 16.44 30.63
CA ARG A 16 8.88 17.44 30.61
C ARG A 16 9.31 18.74 29.92
N GLU A 17 10.59 19.09 30.07
CA GLU A 17 11.25 20.23 29.42
C GLU A 17 11.22 20.15 27.88
N ASP A 18 11.00 18.97 27.29
CA ASP A 18 10.93 18.80 25.83
C ASP A 18 9.61 19.36 25.23
N GLY A 19 8.67 19.85 26.05
CA GLY A 19 7.49 20.60 25.60
C GLY A 19 6.38 19.76 24.94
N LEU A 20 6.37 18.45 25.14
CA LEU A 20 5.31 17.56 24.66
C LEU A 20 4.14 17.53 25.64
N CYS A 21 2.90 17.38 25.14
CA CYS A 21 1.69 17.30 25.97
C CYS A 21 1.74 16.15 26.99
N VAL A 22 2.36 15.03 26.61
CA VAL A 22 2.73 13.92 27.47
C VAL A 22 4.18 13.58 27.11
N PRO A 23 5.05 13.22 28.07
CA PRO A 23 6.47 12.95 27.81
C PRO A 23 6.71 11.62 27.06
N LEU A 24 6.03 11.40 25.94
CA LEU A 24 6.12 10.25 25.06
C LEU A 24 6.38 10.73 23.64
N GLN A 25 7.45 10.21 23.03
CA GLN A 25 7.75 10.40 21.62
C GLN A 25 7.76 9.04 20.92
N LEU A 26 7.04 8.93 19.81
CA LEU A 26 7.05 7.75 18.96
C LEU A 26 8.10 7.94 17.87
N GLN A 27 9.03 6.99 17.74
CA GLN A 27 10.02 6.98 16.66
C GLN A 27 9.76 5.76 15.78
N VAL A 28 9.32 5.99 14.55
CA VAL A 28 9.15 4.93 13.56
C VAL A 28 10.51 4.58 12.98
N LEU A 29 10.80 3.28 12.89
CA LEU A 29 12.05 2.73 12.38
C LEU A 29 11.73 1.68 11.32
N GLU A 30 12.51 1.71 10.25
CA GLU A 30 12.47 0.73 9.18
C GLU A 30 12.99 -0.65 9.64
N SER A 31 12.74 -1.70 8.85
CA SER A 31 13.06 -3.09 9.21
C SER A 31 14.57 -3.30 9.35
N GLU A 32 15.31 -2.56 8.55
CA GLU A 32 16.75 -2.53 8.37
C GLU A 32 17.49 -2.06 9.63
N HIS A 33 16.83 -1.26 10.49
CA HIS A 33 17.42 -0.87 11.77
C HIS A 33 17.61 -2.07 12.71
N LEU A 34 16.88 -3.18 12.53
CA LEU A 34 17.09 -4.37 13.34
C LEU A 34 18.27 -5.19 12.80
N ASP A 35 19.25 -5.46 13.67
CA ASP A 35 20.44 -6.26 13.35
C ASP A 35 20.08 -7.73 13.09
N ASN A 36 19.69 -8.01 11.85
CA ASN A 36 19.26 -9.34 11.43
C ASN A 36 20.40 -10.37 11.38
N LYS A 37 21.67 -9.94 11.48
CA LYS A 37 22.83 -10.84 11.48
C LYS A 37 23.16 -11.34 12.89
N SER A 38 22.73 -10.62 13.92
CA SER A 38 22.95 -11.03 15.31
C SER A 38 22.17 -12.29 15.66
N ASN A 39 22.92 -13.38 15.86
CA ASN A 39 22.42 -14.70 16.24
C ASN A 39 23.42 -15.34 17.21
N GLN A 40 23.09 -15.37 18.50
CA GLN A 40 23.98 -15.93 19.53
C GLN A 40 23.21 -16.34 20.78
N THR A 41 23.78 -17.27 21.54
CA THR A 41 23.31 -17.59 22.89
C THR A 41 24.13 -16.79 23.89
N LEU A 42 23.46 -15.96 24.70
CA LEU A 42 24.08 -15.13 25.72
C LEU A 42 24.44 -15.96 26.97
N ALA A 43 25.39 -15.46 27.76
CA ALA A 43 25.87 -16.14 28.97
C ALA A 43 24.78 -16.39 30.02
N ASN A 44 23.74 -15.54 30.06
CA ASN A 44 22.57 -15.72 30.92
C ASN A 44 21.61 -16.85 30.43
N GLY A 45 21.86 -17.42 29.25
CA GLY A 45 21.03 -18.43 28.60
C GLY A 45 19.90 -17.87 27.75
N ASN A 46 19.83 -16.55 27.54
CA ASN A 46 18.95 -15.95 26.54
C ASN A 46 19.50 -16.24 25.14
N VAL A 47 18.62 -16.23 24.14
CA VAL A 47 18.99 -16.49 22.75
C VAL A 47 18.60 -15.31 21.88
N ILE A 48 19.54 -14.77 21.14
CA ILE A 48 19.30 -13.77 20.11
C ILE A 48 19.07 -14.50 18.79
N ARG A 49 17.97 -14.17 18.11
CA ARG A 49 17.65 -14.65 16.76
C ARG A 49 17.25 -13.47 15.88
N ASN A 50 17.96 -13.26 14.78
CA ASN A 50 17.74 -12.15 13.84
C ASN A 50 17.60 -10.79 14.54
N GLY A 51 18.44 -10.52 15.55
CA GLY A 51 18.44 -9.26 16.30
C GLY A 51 17.39 -9.16 17.41
N ILE A 52 16.60 -10.20 17.67
CA ILE A 52 15.61 -10.22 18.75
C ILE A 52 16.09 -11.16 19.85
N GLU A 53 16.18 -10.66 21.07
CA GLU A 53 16.53 -11.44 22.26
C GLU A 53 15.29 -12.11 22.85
N PHE A 54 15.41 -13.40 23.14
CA PHE A 54 14.38 -14.19 23.79
C PHE A 54 14.90 -14.74 25.11
N ASN A 55 14.07 -14.67 26.15
CA ASN A 55 14.33 -15.35 27.41
C ASN A 55 14.10 -16.88 27.28
N ARG A 56 14.40 -17.64 28.33
CA ARG A 56 14.24 -19.10 28.35
C ARG A 56 12.79 -19.59 28.18
N LEU A 57 11.80 -18.71 28.39
CA LEU A 57 10.38 -18.97 28.19
C LEU A 57 9.92 -18.61 26.77
N GLY A 58 10.80 -18.09 25.91
CA GLY A 58 10.49 -17.68 24.55
C GLY A 58 9.81 -16.30 24.45
N GLN A 59 9.81 -15.51 25.52
CA GLN A 59 9.31 -14.14 25.50
C GLN A 59 10.40 -13.19 24.98
N ARG A 60 9.99 -12.16 24.23
CA ARG A 60 10.90 -11.13 23.72
C ARG A 60 11.37 -10.26 24.88
N GLU A 61 12.68 -10.12 25.04
CA GLU A 61 13.30 -9.34 26.11
C GLU A 61 13.93 -8.04 25.60
N ALA A 62 14.53 -8.07 24.41
CA ALA A 62 15.17 -6.92 23.80
C ALA A 62 15.26 -7.03 22.26
N TYR A 63 15.51 -5.89 21.62
CA TYR A 63 15.83 -5.75 20.21
C TYR A 63 17.20 -5.09 20.06
N TYR A 64 18.00 -5.56 19.10
CA TYR A 64 19.31 -5.00 18.79
C TYR A 64 19.18 -4.06 17.59
N LEU A 65 19.12 -2.76 17.85
CA LEU A 65 18.80 -1.74 16.85
C LEU A 65 20.03 -0.87 16.51
N PHE A 66 20.30 -0.66 15.22
CA PHE A 66 21.25 0.33 14.72
C PHE A 66 20.72 1.75 14.97
N ARG A 67 21.63 2.65 15.37
CA ARG A 67 21.28 4.05 15.65
C ARG A 67 20.99 4.86 14.39
N GLU A 68 21.68 4.52 13.31
CA GLU A 68 21.57 5.13 11.99
C GLU A 68 21.09 4.06 11.00
N HIS A 69 20.46 4.50 9.92
CA HIS A 69 19.91 3.57 8.95
C HIS A 69 21.07 2.89 8.19
N PRO A 70 21.16 1.55 8.12
CA PRO A 70 22.30 0.88 7.49
C PRO A 70 22.50 1.23 6.01
N GLY A 71 21.46 1.68 5.32
CA GLY A 71 21.53 2.16 3.93
C GLY A 71 22.23 3.51 3.76
N GLU A 72 22.44 4.27 4.84
CA GLU A 72 23.11 5.60 4.78
C GLU A 72 24.65 5.51 4.78
N GLY A 73 25.21 4.29 4.83
CA GLY A 73 26.65 4.06 4.72
C GLY A 73 27.28 3.57 6.02
N SER A 74 27.97 4.44 6.75
CA SER A 74 28.69 4.05 7.98
C SER A 74 27.74 3.94 9.17
N PHE A 75 27.10 2.80 9.34
CA PHE A 75 26.32 2.51 10.56
C PHE A 75 27.23 1.94 11.66
N GLY A 76 27.05 2.42 12.90
CA GLY A 76 27.75 1.90 14.07
C GLY A 76 27.24 0.53 14.53
N GLU A 77 27.72 0.08 15.69
CA GLU A 77 27.22 -1.16 16.31
C GLU A 77 25.76 -1.06 16.74
N SER A 78 25.05 -2.20 16.70
CA SER A 78 23.68 -2.29 17.18
C SER A 78 23.62 -2.16 18.70
N VAL A 79 22.57 -1.50 19.20
CA VAL A 79 22.36 -1.27 20.63
C VAL A 79 21.18 -2.09 21.11
N ARG A 80 21.35 -2.75 22.26
CA ARG A 80 20.27 -3.46 22.95
C ARG A 80 19.24 -2.46 23.48
N VAL A 81 18.01 -2.57 23.00
CA VAL A 81 16.83 -1.80 23.45
C VAL A 81 15.83 -2.75 24.10
N PRO A 82 15.33 -2.48 25.32
CA PRO A 82 14.33 -3.34 25.97
C PRO A 82 13.07 -3.53 25.10
N ALA A 83 12.48 -4.73 25.13
CA ALA A 83 11.29 -5.04 24.35
C ALA A 83 10.08 -4.18 24.73
N ASN A 84 9.98 -3.73 25.98
CA ASN A 84 8.91 -2.84 26.44
C ASN A 84 8.92 -1.46 25.76
N ASP A 85 10.07 -1.05 25.22
CA ASP A 85 10.22 0.23 24.51
C ASP A 85 10.09 0.08 22.99
N VAL A 86 9.78 -1.11 22.48
CA VAL A 86 9.74 -1.40 21.03
C VAL A 86 8.46 -2.11 20.65
N LEU A 87 7.67 -1.46 19.80
CA LEU A 87 6.55 -2.10 19.12
C LEU A 87 7.05 -2.69 17.82
N HIS A 88 6.90 -4.01 17.67
CA HIS A 88 7.25 -4.72 16.45
C HIS A 88 5.99 -5.04 15.65
N ILE A 89 5.76 -4.25 14.60
CA ILE A 89 4.51 -4.26 13.86
C ILE A 89 4.69 -5.05 12.56
N TYR A 90 3.98 -6.17 12.45
CA TYR A 90 4.00 -7.00 11.24
C TYR A 90 2.76 -7.89 11.13
N ARG A 91 2.55 -8.43 9.93
CA ARG A 91 1.51 -9.44 9.67
C ARG A 91 2.09 -10.84 9.90
N PRO A 92 1.73 -11.56 10.98
CA PRO A 92 2.15 -12.95 11.15
C PRO A 92 1.41 -13.84 10.13
N LEU A 93 2.17 -14.64 9.39
CA LEU A 93 1.65 -15.60 8.40
C LEU A 93 1.70 -17.04 8.89
N ARG A 94 2.63 -17.34 9.82
CA ARG A 94 2.78 -18.66 10.43
C ARG A 94 3.05 -18.58 11.94
N PRO A 95 2.64 -19.58 12.73
CA PRO A 95 3.01 -19.67 14.14
C PRO A 95 4.53 -19.63 14.32
N GLY A 96 5.01 -18.91 15.34
CA GLY A 96 6.44 -18.78 15.63
C GLY A 96 7.23 -17.87 14.67
N GLN A 97 6.57 -17.17 13.74
CA GLN A 97 7.21 -16.19 12.87
C GLN A 97 7.75 -15.01 13.69
N ILE A 98 9.07 -14.81 13.63
CA ILE A 98 9.77 -13.76 14.38
C ILE A 98 10.03 -12.48 13.58
N ARG A 99 9.85 -12.51 12.24
CA ARG A 99 10.09 -11.37 11.34
C ARG A 99 8.95 -11.26 10.32
N GLY A 100 8.60 -10.06 9.89
CA GLY A 100 7.64 -9.81 8.83
C GLY A 100 8.13 -10.26 7.45
N VAL A 101 7.20 -10.38 6.51
CA VAL A 101 7.48 -10.70 5.11
C VAL A 101 6.84 -9.61 4.25
N PRO A 102 7.60 -8.98 3.32
CA PRO A 102 7.04 -7.99 2.39
C PRO A 102 5.80 -8.50 1.70
N TRP A 103 4.78 -7.65 1.57
CA TRP A 103 3.45 -8.10 1.12
C TRP A 103 3.45 -8.52 -0.34
N LEU A 104 4.35 -7.94 -1.14
CA LEU A 104 4.49 -8.23 -2.57
C LEU A 104 5.46 -9.40 -2.84
N SER A 105 6.00 -10.06 -1.81
CA SER A 105 6.95 -11.17 -1.98
C SER A 105 6.39 -12.31 -2.85
N SER A 106 5.08 -12.57 -2.78
CA SER A 106 4.40 -13.62 -3.54
C SER A 106 4.35 -13.36 -5.05
N VAL A 107 4.44 -12.10 -5.47
CA VAL A 107 4.31 -11.67 -6.86
C VAL A 107 5.59 -11.07 -7.43
N LEU A 108 6.67 -10.99 -6.64
CA LEU A 108 7.91 -10.32 -7.01
C LEU A 108 8.50 -10.83 -8.34
N LEU A 109 8.59 -12.15 -8.52
CA LEU A 109 9.10 -12.74 -9.76
C LEU A 109 8.21 -12.39 -10.97
N LYS A 110 6.89 -12.36 -10.77
CA LYS A 110 5.94 -11.99 -11.84
C LYS A 110 6.06 -10.52 -12.21
N LEU A 111 6.26 -9.64 -11.23
CA LEU A 111 6.49 -8.22 -11.47
C LEU A 111 7.79 -8.01 -12.27
N TYR A 112 8.86 -8.71 -11.90
CA TYR A 112 10.13 -8.66 -12.63
C TYR A 112 10.00 -9.18 -14.07
N GLU A 113 9.36 -10.33 -14.28
CA GLU A 113 9.13 -10.88 -15.62
C GLU A 113 8.24 -9.96 -16.47
N LEU A 114 7.25 -9.31 -15.87
CA LEU A 114 6.35 -8.39 -16.56
C LEU A 114 7.10 -7.15 -17.05
N ASP A 115 7.96 -6.57 -16.20
CA ASP A 115 8.83 -5.44 -16.52
C ASP A 115 9.77 -5.77 -17.69
N GLN A 116 10.44 -6.92 -17.63
CA GLN A 116 11.31 -7.40 -18.71
C GLN A 116 10.55 -7.65 -20.02
N TYR A 117 9.32 -8.15 -19.94
CA TYR A 117 8.48 -8.36 -21.11
C TYR A 117 8.07 -7.02 -21.75
N ASP A 118 7.69 -6.04 -20.94
CA ASP A 118 7.30 -4.72 -21.42
C ASP A 118 8.45 -4.01 -22.15
N ASP A 119 9.65 -4.06 -21.57
CA ASP A 119 10.88 -3.58 -22.20
C ASP A 119 11.18 -4.29 -23.52
N ALA A 120 11.04 -5.62 -23.56
CA ALA A 120 11.28 -6.40 -24.77
C ALA A 120 10.28 -6.05 -25.89
N GLU A 121 9.02 -5.82 -25.55
CA GLU A 121 7.99 -5.38 -26.50
C GLU A 121 8.25 -3.95 -26.99
N LEU A 122 8.70 -3.05 -26.13
CA LEU A 122 9.11 -1.71 -26.53
C LEU A 122 10.30 -1.74 -27.50
N VAL A 123 11.34 -2.53 -27.19
CA VAL A 123 12.51 -2.70 -28.07
C VAL A 123 12.11 -3.34 -29.40
N ARG A 124 11.22 -4.33 -29.38
CA ARG A 124 10.68 -4.96 -30.60
C ARG A 124 9.94 -3.95 -31.46
N LYS A 125 9.03 -3.16 -30.88
CA LYS A 125 8.30 -2.11 -31.61
C LYS A 125 9.23 -1.05 -32.20
N LYS A 126 10.26 -0.63 -31.45
CA LYS A 126 11.31 0.27 -31.96
C LYS A 126 12.04 -0.33 -33.15
N THR A 127 12.43 -1.60 -33.05
CA THR A 127 13.14 -2.32 -34.13
C THR A 127 12.25 -2.53 -35.34
N ALA A 128 10.98 -2.90 -35.14
CA ALA A 128 10.02 -3.07 -36.23
C ALA A 128 9.72 -1.75 -36.96
N ALA A 129 9.78 -0.62 -36.25
CA ALA A 129 9.66 0.71 -36.85
C ALA A 129 10.93 1.12 -37.64
N MET A 130 12.08 0.48 -37.38
CA MET A 130 13.28 0.64 -38.21
C MET A 130 13.11 -0.21 -39.47
N PHE A 131 12.56 0.39 -40.52
CA PHE A 131 12.48 -0.26 -41.82
C PHE A 131 13.89 -0.61 -42.31
N ALA A 132 14.19 -1.90 -42.47
CA ALA A 132 15.39 -2.35 -43.17
C ALA A 132 14.98 -2.75 -44.61
N GLY A 133 15.49 -2.03 -45.59
CA GLY A 133 15.39 -2.38 -47.00
C GLY A 133 16.65 -3.08 -47.47
N PHE A 134 16.52 -4.24 -48.11
CA PHE A 134 17.61 -4.93 -48.78
C PHE A 134 17.49 -4.71 -50.28
N ILE A 135 18.54 -4.19 -50.91
CA ILE A 135 18.61 -4.10 -52.37
C ILE A 135 19.12 -5.44 -52.89
N THR A 136 18.36 -6.10 -53.77
CA THR A 136 18.74 -7.34 -54.44
C THR A 136 19.09 -7.06 -55.90
N ARG A 137 20.25 -7.56 -56.35
CA ARG A 137 20.77 -7.39 -57.72
C ARG A 137 20.92 -8.73 -58.42
N LEU A 138 20.87 -8.70 -59.76
CA LEU A 138 21.17 -9.85 -60.63
C LEU A 138 22.66 -9.90 -61.03
N ASP A 139 23.39 -8.79 -60.97
CA ASP A 139 24.80 -8.66 -61.36
C ASP A 139 25.66 -8.15 -60.18
N PRO A 140 26.70 -8.90 -59.71
CA PRO A 140 27.51 -8.53 -58.54
C PRO A 140 28.48 -7.35 -58.72
N GLU A 141 28.76 -6.90 -59.95
CA GLU A 141 29.90 -6.00 -60.24
C GLU A 141 29.53 -4.51 -60.42
N ALA A 142 28.26 -4.13 -60.28
CA ALA A 142 27.81 -2.74 -60.44
C ALA A 142 27.93 -1.94 -59.11
N ASN A 143 28.69 -0.84 -59.09
CA ASN A 143 28.83 0.07 -57.95
C ASN A 143 27.77 1.19 -57.96
N ILE A 144 27.15 1.47 -56.81
CA ILE A 144 26.17 2.56 -56.65
C ILE A 144 26.82 3.85 -56.17
N LEU A 145 26.30 5.00 -56.62
CA LEU A 145 26.62 6.32 -56.06
C LEU A 145 26.03 6.46 -54.64
N GLY A 146 26.90 6.55 -53.64
CA GLY A 146 26.51 6.71 -52.22
C GLY A 146 26.74 5.48 -51.35
N GLU A 147 27.28 4.39 -51.91
CA GLU A 147 27.74 3.24 -51.11
C GLU A 147 28.92 3.66 -50.20
N GLY A 148 28.79 3.37 -48.90
CA GLY A 148 29.95 3.32 -48.00
C GLY A 148 30.86 2.14 -48.36
N GLU A 149 32.09 2.12 -47.84
CA GLU A 149 33.02 1.01 -48.08
C GLU A 149 32.36 -0.35 -47.76
N SER A 150 32.44 -1.28 -48.72
CA SER A 150 31.93 -2.63 -48.56
C SER A 150 32.74 -3.39 -47.52
N ASN A 151 32.06 -4.17 -46.68
CA ASN A 151 32.75 -5.04 -45.72
C ASN A 151 33.40 -6.25 -46.43
N GLU A 152 34.18 -7.07 -45.70
CA GLU A 152 34.87 -8.27 -46.23
C GLU A 152 33.94 -9.31 -46.89
N HIS A 153 32.62 -9.15 -46.77
CA HIS A 153 31.60 -10.00 -47.39
C HIS A 153 30.88 -9.33 -48.58
N GLY A 154 31.35 -8.17 -49.06
CA GLY A 154 30.79 -7.48 -50.21
C GLY A 154 29.48 -6.74 -49.94
N VAL A 155 29.11 -6.53 -48.67
CA VAL A 155 27.88 -5.83 -48.29
C VAL A 155 28.21 -4.36 -47.99
N ALA A 156 27.67 -3.44 -48.79
CA ALA A 156 27.70 -2.01 -48.53
C ALA A 156 26.47 -1.59 -47.71
N LEU A 157 26.68 -0.82 -46.64
CA LEU A 157 25.56 -0.21 -45.89
C LEU A 157 25.20 1.13 -46.53
N SER A 158 23.94 1.26 -46.98
CA SER A 158 23.33 2.54 -47.33
C SER A 158 22.38 2.95 -46.21
N GLY A 159 22.50 4.19 -45.72
CA GLY A 159 21.60 4.72 -44.69
C GLY A 159 20.18 4.89 -45.26
N LEU A 160 19.17 4.41 -44.55
CA LEU A 160 17.76 4.60 -44.91
C LEU A 160 17.15 5.64 -43.96
N GLU A 161 16.86 6.83 -44.47
CA GLU A 161 16.18 7.89 -43.71
C GLU A 161 14.68 7.88 -44.00
N PRO A 162 13.80 8.00 -42.98
CA PRO A 162 12.35 8.02 -43.17
C PRO A 162 11.91 9.10 -44.17
N GLY A 163 11.15 8.70 -45.20
CA GLY A 163 10.62 9.60 -46.23
C GLY A 163 11.51 9.81 -47.45
N THR A 164 12.67 9.14 -47.53
CA THR A 164 13.55 9.20 -48.69
C THR A 164 13.11 8.19 -49.76
N MET A 165 13.08 8.62 -51.03
CA MET A 165 12.86 7.74 -52.18
C MET A 165 14.18 7.55 -52.92
N GLN A 166 14.65 6.30 -53.02
CA GLN A 166 15.90 5.95 -53.69
C GLN A 166 15.59 5.43 -55.11
N LEU A 167 16.31 5.95 -56.11
CA LEU A 167 16.27 5.40 -57.47
C LEU A 167 17.06 4.08 -57.50
N LEU A 168 16.52 3.09 -58.22
CA LEU A 168 17.11 1.78 -58.42
C LEU A 168 17.52 1.61 -59.88
N ASP A 169 18.59 0.86 -60.12
CA ASP A 169 19.03 0.51 -61.47
C ASP A 169 18.14 -0.58 -62.11
N PRO A 170 18.13 -0.71 -63.44
CA PRO A 170 17.33 -1.72 -64.13
C PRO A 170 17.70 -3.15 -63.69
N GLY A 171 16.75 -3.88 -63.10
CA GLY A 171 16.94 -5.25 -62.61
C GLY A 171 17.20 -5.36 -61.11
N GLU A 172 17.24 -4.23 -60.38
CA GLU A 172 17.28 -4.20 -58.93
C GLU A 172 15.87 -4.20 -58.32
N ASP A 173 15.73 -4.86 -57.16
CA ASP A 173 14.49 -4.90 -56.39
C ASP A 173 14.77 -4.66 -54.90
N ILE A 174 13.92 -3.88 -54.23
CA ILE A 174 14.00 -3.67 -52.79
C ILE A 174 13.09 -4.69 -52.10
N LYS A 175 13.69 -5.52 -51.26
CA LYS A 175 12.97 -6.35 -50.31
C LYS A 175 13.00 -5.71 -48.95
N PHE A 176 11.85 -5.25 -48.48
CA PHE A 176 11.70 -4.81 -47.11
C PHE A 176 11.67 -6.03 -46.19
N SER A 177 12.34 -5.94 -45.04
CA SER A 177 11.99 -6.81 -43.93
C SER A 177 10.56 -6.50 -43.53
N GLU A 178 9.71 -7.52 -43.44
CA GLU A 178 8.40 -7.43 -42.79
C GLU A 178 8.55 -8.08 -41.41
N PRO A 179 8.81 -7.29 -40.34
CA PRO A 179 8.70 -7.82 -39.00
C PRO A 179 7.28 -8.32 -38.81
N SER A 180 7.12 -9.56 -38.33
CA SER A 180 5.81 -10.14 -38.07
C SER A 180 5.04 -9.26 -37.08
N ASP A 181 3.88 -8.77 -37.50
CA ASP A 181 2.98 -8.02 -36.63
C ASP A 181 2.32 -9.00 -35.64
N VAL A 182 2.80 -8.99 -34.41
CA VAL A 182 2.25 -9.77 -33.29
C VAL A 182 1.65 -8.86 -32.21
N GLY A 183 1.58 -7.55 -32.46
CA GLY A 183 1.24 -6.53 -31.46
C GLY A 183 -0.18 -6.63 -30.91
N GLY A 184 -1.10 -7.24 -31.66
CA GLY A 184 -2.51 -7.37 -31.27
C GLY A 184 -2.77 -8.24 -30.03
N SER A 185 -1.80 -9.05 -29.60
CA SER A 185 -1.94 -9.93 -28.43
C SER A 185 -1.38 -9.36 -27.12
N TYR A 186 -0.64 -8.24 -27.20
CA TYR A 186 0.03 -7.63 -26.06
C TYR A 186 -0.93 -7.22 -24.94
N GLU A 187 -2.02 -6.51 -25.28
CA GLU A 187 -3.00 -6.06 -24.29
C GLU A 187 -3.65 -7.23 -23.54
N ALA A 188 -4.03 -8.29 -24.26
CA ALA A 188 -4.64 -9.48 -23.67
C ALA A 188 -3.67 -10.19 -22.72
N PHE A 189 -2.40 -10.30 -23.10
CA PHE A 189 -1.35 -10.87 -22.26
C PHE A 189 -1.10 -10.03 -21.01
N MET A 190 -0.91 -8.71 -21.16
CA MET A 190 -0.71 -7.78 -20.05
C MET A 190 -1.88 -7.83 -19.07
N LYS A 191 -3.12 -7.83 -19.57
CA LYS A 191 -4.32 -7.94 -18.75
C LYS A 191 -4.37 -9.26 -17.97
N GLN A 192 -3.97 -10.38 -18.57
CA GLN A 192 -3.88 -11.66 -17.87
C GLN A 192 -2.81 -11.66 -16.77
N GLN A 193 -1.65 -11.06 -17.04
CA GLN A 193 -0.56 -10.99 -16.06
C GLN A 193 -0.90 -10.07 -14.89
N LEU A 194 -1.49 -8.89 -15.16
CA LEU A 194 -1.97 -7.97 -14.13
C LEU A 194 -3.06 -8.60 -13.27
N ARG A 195 -3.96 -9.42 -13.85
CA ARG A 195 -4.94 -10.19 -13.07
C ARG A 195 -4.26 -11.20 -12.13
N ALA A 196 -3.24 -11.92 -12.60
CA ALA A 196 -2.49 -12.85 -11.75
C ALA A 196 -1.76 -12.14 -10.61
N ILE A 197 -1.20 -10.95 -10.87
CA ILE A 197 -0.58 -10.10 -9.85
C ILE A 197 -1.62 -9.58 -8.85
N ALA A 198 -2.79 -9.15 -9.32
CA ALA A 198 -3.89 -8.70 -8.46
C ALA A 198 -4.33 -9.81 -7.48
N VAL A 199 -4.48 -11.05 -7.97
CA VAL A 199 -4.77 -12.22 -7.11
C VAL A 199 -3.66 -12.45 -6.08
N GLY A 200 -2.40 -12.40 -6.48
CA GLY A 200 -1.27 -12.65 -5.57
C GLY A 200 -1.05 -11.56 -4.51
N THR A 201 -1.48 -10.33 -4.80
CA THR A 201 -1.51 -9.21 -3.84
C THR A 201 -2.80 -9.17 -3.02
N GLY A 202 -3.86 -9.82 -3.53
CA GLY A 202 -5.21 -9.96 -2.98
C GLY A 202 -6.03 -8.67 -3.03
N ILE A 203 -5.88 -7.92 -4.12
CA ILE A 203 -6.79 -6.84 -4.53
C ILE A 203 -7.39 -7.20 -5.89
N THR A 204 -8.43 -6.50 -6.33
CA THR A 204 -8.99 -6.77 -7.66
C THR A 204 -8.13 -6.13 -8.77
N TYR A 205 -8.27 -6.62 -10.01
CA TYR A 205 -7.58 -6.06 -11.17
C TYR A 205 -7.90 -4.57 -11.35
N GLU A 206 -9.14 -4.20 -11.13
CA GLU A 206 -9.65 -2.83 -11.22
C GLU A 206 -8.97 -1.92 -10.18
N GLN A 207 -8.73 -2.42 -8.97
CA GLN A 207 -8.01 -1.68 -7.92
C GLN A 207 -6.52 -1.56 -8.21
N LEU A 208 -5.93 -2.58 -8.82
CA LEU A 208 -4.51 -2.59 -9.19
C LEU A 208 -4.22 -1.64 -10.36
N THR A 209 -5.10 -1.59 -11.35
CA THR A 209 -4.85 -0.93 -12.64
C THR A 209 -5.64 0.36 -12.85
N GLY A 210 -6.74 0.55 -12.14
CA GLY A 210 -7.71 1.61 -12.41
C GLY A 210 -8.61 1.35 -13.62
N ASP A 211 -8.44 0.24 -14.35
CA ASP A 211 -9.26 -0.11 -15.51
C ASP A 211 -10.64 -0.60 -15.05
N LEU A 212 -11.65 0.25 -15.24
CA LEU A 212 -13.06 -0.06 -14.97
C LEU A 212 -13.84 -0.56 -16.20
N THR A 213 -13.15 -0.86 -17.30
CA THR A 213 -13.79 -1.33 -18.53
C THR A 213 -14.45 -2.69 -18.33
N GLY A 214 -15.74 -2.78 -18.63
CA GLY A 214 -16.53 -4.01 -18.49
C GLY A 214 -17.01 -4.31 -17.07
N VAL A 215 -16.80 -3.38 -16.13
CA VAL A 215 -17.28 -3.48 -14.75
C VAL A 215 -18.70 -2.93 -14.66
N ASN A 216 -19.58 -3.61 -13.92
CA ASN A 216 -20.91 -3.11 -13.59
C ASN A 216 -21.03 -2.85 -12.08
N TYR A 217 -22.12 -2.19 -11.70
CA TYR A 217 -22.39 -1.81 -10.31
C TYR A 217 -22.31 -3.00 -9.33
N SER A 218 -22.91 -4.14 -9.70
CA SER A 218 -22.94 -5.32 -8.83
C SER A 218 -21.55 -5.96 -8.68
N SER A 219 -20.76 -6.02 -9.76
CA SER A 219 -19.43 -6.64 -9.73
C SER A 219 -18.43 -5.80 -8.96
N ILE A 220 -18.41 -4.47 -9.12
CA ILE A 220 -17.51 -3.60 -8.34
C ILE A 220 -17.85 -3.62 -6.86
N ARG A 221 -19.14 -3.61 -6.52
CA ARG A 221 -19.61 -3.66 -5.14
C ARG A 221 -19.19 -4.95 -4.46
N ALA A 222 -19.33 -6.09 -5.13
CA ALA A 222 -18.89 -7.38 -4.60
C ALA A 222 -17.37 -7.40 -4.32
N GLY A 223 -16.56 -6.88 -5.26
CA GLY A 223 -15.10 -6.78 -5.09
C GLY A 223 -14.70 -5.85 -3.94
N LEU A 224 -15.34 -4.68 -3.83
CA LEU A 224 -15.08 -3.72 -2.77
C LEU A 224 -15.44 -4.26 -1.38
N ILE A 225 -16.49 -5.06 -1.24
CA ILE A 225 -16.87 -5.67 0.05
C ILE A 225 -15.73 -6.54 0.60
N GLU A 226 -15.15 -7.40 -0.24
CA GLU A 226 -14.05 -8.27 0.19
C GLU A 226 -12.81 -7.46 0.58
N PHE A 227 -12.47 -6.46 -0.25
CA PHE A 227 -11.36 -5.55 0.01
C PHE A 227 -11.52 -4.80 1.32
N ARG A 228 -12.69 -4.18 1.56
CA ARG A 228 -13.00 -3.43 2.79
C ARG A 228 -12.92 -4.32 4.02
N ARG A 229 -13.44 -5.55 3.93
CA ARG A 229 -13.33 -6.55 5.01
C ARG A 229 -11.86 -6.87 5.31
N ARG A 230 -11.02 -7.02 4.28
CA ARG A 230 -9.58 -7.23 4.46
C ARG A 230 -8.92 -6.00 5.11
N CYS A 231 -9.24 -4.79 4.68
CA CYS A 231 -8.75 -3.56 5.30
C CYS A 231 -9.11 -3.50 6.79
N GLY A 232 -10.38 -3.74 7.14
CA GLY A 232 -10.82 -3.78 8.54
C GLY A 232 -10.07 -4.82 9.37
N MET A 233 -9.88 -6.04 8.83
CA MET A 233 -9.07 -7.06 9.50
C MET A 233 -7.63 -6.59 9.77
N LEU A 234 -6.99 -5.93 8.79
CA LEU A 234 -5.62 -5.41 8.94
C LEU A 234 -5.56 -4.26 9.94
N GLN A 235 -6.52 -3.33 9.88
CA GLN A 235 -6.64 -2.22 10.83
C GLN A 235 -6.81 -2.75 12.26
N HIS A 236 -7.75 -3.66 12.51
CA HIS A 236 -8.01 -4.16 13.86
C HIS A 236 -6.92 -5.09 14.38
N ASN A 237 -6.49 -6.08 13.59
CA ASN A 237 -5.57 -7.12 14.07
C ASN A 237 -4.10 -6.69 14.06
N ILE A 238 -3.73 -5.68 13.26
CA ILE A 238 -2.36 -5.19 13.18
C ILE A 238 -2.27 -3.81 13.81
N MET A 239 -2.92 -2.80 13.22
CA MET A 239 -2.74 -1.41 13.69
C MET A 239 -3.29 -1.21 15.09
N VAL A 240 -4.55 -1.55 15.35
CA VAL A 240 -5.15 -1.39 16.68
C VAL A 240 -4.43 -2.26 17.70
N PHE A 241 -4.23 -3.54 17.39
CA PHE A 241 -3.69 -4.48 18.37
C PHE A 241 -2.19 -4.26 18.67
N GLN A 242 -1.36 -4.07 17.65
CA GLN A 242 0.11 -4.01 17.80
C GLN A 242 0.64 -2.59 17.98
N PHE A 243 -0.13 -1.56 17.58
CA PHE A 243 0.28 -0.16 17.68
C PHE A 243 -0.61 0.65 18.60
N CYS A 244 -1.90 0.83 18.29
CA CYS A 244 -2.75 1.79 18.99
C CYS A 244 -2.94 1.43 20.47
N ARG A 245 -3.19 0.15 20.79
CA ARG A 245 -3.34 -0.30 22.19
C ARG A 245 -2.07 -0.11 23.02
N PRO A 246 -0.88 -0.62 22.62
CA PRO A 246 0.35 -0.36 23.39
C PRO A 246 0.71 1.11 23.51
N VAL A 247 0.49 1.91 22.45
CA VAL A 247 0.73 3.36 22.49
C VAL A 247 -0.20 4.02 23.49
N TRP A 248 -1.50 3.70 23.47
CA TRP A 248 -2.47 4.20 24.44
C TRP A 248 -2.10 3.85 25.88
N ASP A 249 -1.70 2.60 26.11
CA ASP A 249 -1.31 2.12 27.42
C ASP A 249 -0.11 2.91 27.95
N ARG A 250 0.91 3.09 27.11
CA ARG A 250 2.10 3.87 27.46
C ARG A 250 1.80 5.36 27.63
N TRP A 251 0.91 5.90 26.80
CA TRP A 251 0.51 7.30 26.86
C TRP A 251 -0.23 7.61 28.15
N ILE A 252 -1.23 6.80 28.53
CA ILE A 252 -1.95 6.95 29.79
C ILE A 252 -0.99 6.82 30.97
N GLU A 253 -0.16 5.78 31.00
CA GLU A 253 0.82 5.59 32.06
C GLU A 253 1.69 6.85 32.26
N LEU A 254 2.23 7.39 31.16
CA LEU A 254 3.07 8.58 31.23
C LEU A 254 2.28 9.85 31.55
N ALA A 255 1.03 9.99 31.08
CA ALA A 255 0.17 11.12 31.42
C ALA A 255 -0.10 11.19 32.93
N LEU A 256 -0.34 10.04 33.56
CA LEU A 256 -0.52 9.93 35.01
C LEU A 256 0.76 10.22 35.78
N LEU A 257 1.87 9.58 35.39
CA LEU A 257 3.17 9.78 36.05
C LEU A 257 3.72 11.21 35.87
N SER A 258 3.34 11.88 34.78
CA SER A 258 3.68 13.28 34.54
C SER A 258 2.72 14.27 35.21
N GLY A 259 1.57 13.81 35.71
CA GLY A 259 0.54 14.67 36.28
C GLY A 259 -0.20 15.54 35.26
N GLU A 260 -0.09 15.21 33.97
CA GLU A 260 -0.83 15.87 32.87
C GLU A 260 -2.29 15.40 32.84
N LEU A 261 -2.54 14.20 33.37
CA LEU A 261 -3.88 13.67 33.56
C LEU A 261 -4.10 13.42 35.05
N ASP A 262 -5.01 14.18 35.66
CA ASP A 262 -5.51 13.92 37.01
C ASP A 262 -6.81 13.12 36.90
N ILE A 263 -6.73 11.86 37.30
CA ILE A 263 -7.86 10.97 37.39
C ILE A 263 -7.94 10.56 38.86
N GLY A 264 -9.04 10.93 39.51
CA GLY A 264 -9.25 10.62 40.92
C GLY A 264 -9.11 9.12 41.22
N GLU A 265 -9.00 8.77 42.51
CA GLU A 265 -8.71 7.41 42.98
C GLU A 265 -9.68 6.32 42.47
N GLU A 266 -10.88 6.69 42.03
CA GLU A 266 -11.90 5.77 41.49
C GLU A 266 -11.77 5.49 39.99
N TRP A 267 -10.83 6.11 39.29
CA TRP A 267 -10.69 5.90 37.86
C TRP A 267 -10.22 4.48 37.55
N THR A 268 -11.04 3.78 36.79
CA THR A 268 -10.66 2.54 36.12
C THR A 268 -10.39 2.86 34.66
N LYS A 269 -9.35 2.24 34.11
CA LYS A 269 -9.02 2.37 32.70
C LYS A 269 -10.22 1.91 31.86
N LYS A 270 -10.94 2.88 31.29
CA LYS A 270 -12.08 2.60 30.42
C LYS A 270 -11.61 1.91 29.14
N GLU A 271 -12.44 1.01 28.65
CA GLU A 271 -12.23 0.43 27.33
C GLU A 271 -12.35 1.53 26.27
N VAL A 272 -11.34 1.64 25.42
CA VAL A 272 -11.34 2.57 24.29
C VAL A 272 -11.90 1.86 23.07
N LYS A 273 -12.91 2.46 22.43
CA LYS A 273 -13.38 2.03 21.12
C LYS A 273 -12.45 2.61 20.05
N TRP A 274 -11.89 1.73 19.22
CA TRP A 274 -11.04 2.14 18.10
C TRP A 274 -11.90 2.26 16.84
N ILE A 275 -12.16 3.49 16.42
CA ILE A 275 -12.96 3.80 15.24
C ILE A 275 -12.01 4.05 14.08
N ALA A 276 -12.08 3.20 13.05
CA ALA A 276 -11.32 3.38 11.81
C ALA A 276 -12.12 4.26 10.85
N GLN A 277 -11.44 4.81 9.83
CA GLN A 277 -12.11 5.54 8.77
C GLN A 277 -13.20 4.69 8.11
N GLY A 278 -14.41 5.24 7.98
CA GLY A 278 -15.50 4.59 7.30
C GLY A 278 -15.27 4.47 5.80
N PHE A 279 -16.05 3.60 5.16
CA PHE A 279 -16.01 3.43 3.71
C PHE A 279 -17.24 4.03 3.06
N ASP A 280 -17.02 4.84 2.02
CA ASP A 280 -18.11 5.40 1.23
C ASP A 280 -18.98 4.34 0.57
N TRP A 281 -20.25 4.65 0.37
CA TRP A 281 -21.17 3.76 -0.29
C TRP A 281 -21.07 3.85 -1.81
N VAL A 282 -21.34 2.73 -2.48
CA VAL A 282 -21.37 2.69 -3.94
C VAL A 282 -22.70 3.28 -4.45
N ASP A 283 -23.81 3.01 -3.75
CA ASP A 283 -25.12 3.64 -3.97
C ASP A 283 -25.59 4.21 -2.64
N PRO A 284 -25.24 5.47 -2.32
CA PRO A 284 -25.51 6.07 -1.03
C PRO A 284 -26.98 5.96 -0.60
N LEU A 285 -27.92 6.13 -1.52
CA LEU A 285 -29.35 6.08 -1.20
C LEU A 285 -29.78 4.69 -0.74
N LYS A 286 -29.47 3.64 -1.51
CA LYS A 286 -29.89 2.28 -1.15
C LYS A 286 -29.18 1.78 0.10
N ASP A 287 -27.91 2.13 0.27
CA ASP A 287 -27.13 1.77 1.45
C ASP A 287 -27.66 2.47 2.72
N GLN A 288 -28.00 3.76 2.65
CA GLN A 288 -28.66 4.48 3.76
C GLN A 288 -29.99 3.88 4.13
N GLN A 289 -30.84 3.60 3.14
CA GLN A 289 -32.15 2.99 3.38
C GLN A 289 -32.01 1.61 4.04
N ALA A 290 -31.02 0.82 3.63
CA ALA A 290 -30.71 -0.46 4.27
C ALA A 290 -30.27 -0.30 5.73
N GLN A 291 -29.39 0.67 6.03
CA GLN A 291 -28.96 0.96 7.41
C GLN A 291 -30.12 1.50 8.26
N GLN A 292 -30.95 2.39 7.74
CA GLN A 292 -32.16 2.88 8.41
C GLN A 292 -33.10 1.72 8.77
N MET A 293 -33.34 0.81 7.83
CA MET A 293 -34.18 -0.36 8.06
C MET A 293 -33.55 -1.32 9.08
N ALA A 294 -32.23 -1.53 9.03
CA ALA A 294 -31.51 -2.35 10.01
C ALA A 294 -31.63 -1.78 11.44
N VAL A 295 -31.55 -0.46 11.59
CA VAL A 295 -31.76 0.22 12.88
C VAL A 295 -33.20 0.09 13.34
N ARG A 296 -34.18 0.37 12.47
CA ARG A 296 -35.62 0.26 12.81
C ARG A 296 -36.04 -1.16 13.19
N ASN A 297 -35.45 -2.17 12.57
CA ASN A 297 -35.72 -3.58 12.87
C ASN A 297 -34.91 -4.13 14.05
N GLY A 298 -34.04 -3.31 14.67
CA GLY A 298 -33.27 -3.70 15.86
C GLY A 298 -32.04 -4.58 15.57
N PHE A 299 -31.60 -4.69 14.31
CA PHE A 299 -30.37 -5.43 13.96
C PHE A 299 -29.09 -4.60 14.16
N LYS A 300 -29.21 -3.27 14.18
CA LYS A 300 -28.11 -2.34 14.45
C LYS A 300 -28.56 -1.22 15.36
N SER A 301 -27.64 -0.70 16.17
CA SER A 301 -27.86 0.57 16.87
C SER A 301 -27.46 1.74 15.97
N ARG A 302 -28.00 2.93 16.24
CA ARG A 302 -27.55 4.16 15.57
C ARG A 302 -26.05 4.40 15.79
N SER A 303 -25.55 4.15 17.00
CA SER A 303 -24.13 4.28 17.35
C SER A 303 -23.25 3.39 16.47
N GLU A 304 -23.68 2.17 16.17
CA GLU A 304 -22.91 1.27 15.31
C GLU A 304 -22.87 1.77 13.86
N VAL A 305 -23.99 2.30 13.34
CA VAL A 305 -24.02 2.91 12.00
C VAL A 305 -23.08 4.11 11.90
N VAL A 306 -23.05 4.97 12.92
CA VAL A 306 -22.15 6.14 12.95
C VAL A 306 -20.68 5.73 13.08
N SER A 307 -20.38 4.74 13.92
CA SER A 307 -19.03 4.16 14.01
C SER A 307 -18.57 3.50 12.71
N GLU A 308 -19.46 2.84 11.95
CA GLU A 308 -19.15 2.29 10.62
C GLU A 308 -18.79 3.38 9.60
N LEU A 309 -19.32 4.59 9.76
CA LEU A 309 -18.96 5.77 8.98
C LEU A 309 -17.66 6.42 9.45
N GLY A 310 -17.10 5.96 10.56
CA GLY A 310 -15.82 6.43 11.10
C GLY A 310 -15.93 7.58 12.10
N TYR A 311 -17.12 7.85 12.62
CA TYR A 311 -17.37 8.95 13.56
C TYR A 311 -17.73 8.45 14.95
N ASP A 312 -17.49 9.29 15.96
CA ASP A 312 -18.00 9.08 17.31
C ASP A 312 -19.47 9.53 17.39
N ILE A 313 -20.30 8.69 18.01
CA ILE A 313 -21.72 9.01 18.20
C ILE A 313 -21.92 10.18 19.15
N GLU A 314 -21.07 10.31 20.17
CA GLU A 314 -21.20 11.37 21.16
C GLU A 314 -20.92 12.74 20.54
N GLU A 315 -19.94 12.82 19.63
CA GLU A 315 -19.63 14.03 18.87
C GLU A 315 -20.78 14.40 17.93
N ILE A 316 -21.29 13.43 17.15
CA ILE A 316 -22.43 13.66 16.25
C ILE A 316 -23.68 14.11 17.01
N ASP A 317 -23.95 13.56 18.20
CA ASP A 317 -25.09 13.99 19.02
C ASP A 317 -24.93 15.42 19.53
N GLN A 318 -23.71 15.84 19.87
CA GLN A 318 -23.41 17.22 20.25
C GLN A 318 -23.57 18.18 19.07
N GLU A 319 -23.06 17.81 17.89
CA GLU A 319 -23.20 18.61 16.66
C GLU A 319 -24.67 18.78 16.27
N ILE A 320 -25.47 17.71 16.29
CA ILE A 320 -26.90 17.78 15.99
C ILE A 320 -27.62 18.71 16.97
N ALA A 321 -27.30 18.65 18.26
CA ALA A 321 -27.89 19.53 19.28
C ALA A 321 -27.49 21.00 19.09
N GLU A 322 -26.26 21.28 18.71
CA GLU A 322 -25.79 22.64 18.36
C GLU A 322 -26.46 23.15 17.08
N ASP A 323 -26.55 22.30 16.04
CA ASP A 323 -27.17 22.64 14.77
C ASP A 323 -28.65 22.97 14.93
N GLN A 324 -29.39 22.19 15.74
CA GLN A 324 -30.80 22.46 16.05
C GLN A 324 -30.98 23.80 16.78
N ARG A 325 -30.09 24.11 17.73
CA ARG A 325 -30.11 25.41 18.43
C ARG A 325 -29.84 26.55 17.47
N ARG A 326 -28.79 26.44 16.66
CA ARG A 326 -28.40 27.45 15.67
C ARG A 326 -29.47 27.65 14.59
N ALA A 327 -30.08 26.57 14.10
CA ALA A 327 -31.17 26.64 13.13
C ALA A 327 -32.38 27.41 13.71
N SER A 328 -32.74 27.13 14.96
CA SER A 328 -33.81 27.82 15.68
C SER A 328 -33.51 29.31 15.87
N GLU A 329 -32.27 29.66 16.23
CA GLU A 329 -31.83 31.06 16.37
C GLU A 329 -31.85 31.84 15.05
N LEU A 330 -31.54 31.16 13.94
CA LEU A 330 -31.50 31.75 12.60
C LEU A 330 -32.85 31.71 11.86
N GLY A 331 -33.87 31.04 12.42
CA GLY A 331 -35.17 30.84 11.76
C GLY A 331 -35.09 29.94 10.52
N LEU A 332 -34.16 28.99 10.48
CA LEU A 332 -34.03 28.00 9.41
C LEU A 332 -34.87 26.77 9.76
N ASN A 333 -35.63 26.24 8.79
CA ASN A 333 -36.45 25.04 8.96
C ASN A 333 -35.95 23.94 8.02
N PHE A 334 -35.65 22.75 8.56
CA PHE A 334 -35.24 21.58 7.79
C PHE A 334 -36.22 20.43 8.00
N ASP A 335 -36.34 19.52 7.01
CA ASP A 335 -37.22 18.34 7.11
C ASP A 335 -36.82 17.38 8.26
N SER A 336 -35.60 17.50 8.79
CA SER A 336 -35.10 16.76 9.94
C SER A 336 -35.60 17.27 11.29
N ASP A 337 -36.25 18.44 11.33
CA ASP A 337 -36.70 19.08 12.57
C ASP A 337 -38.03 18.48 13.03
N VAL A 338 -37.94 17.47 13.89
CA VAL A 338 -39.12 16.75 14.41
C VAL A 338 -40.07 17.66 15.22
N THR A 339 -39.56 18.80 15.71
CA THR A 339 -40.33 19.78 16.49
C THR A 339 -41.15 20.76 15.65
N ALA A 340 -40.79 21.02 14.38
CA ALA A 340 -41.50 21.98 13.53
C ALA A 340 -42.83 21.42 12.98
N SER A 341 -42.97 20.10 12.92
CA SER A 341 -44.10 19.41 12.28
C SER A 341 -45.39 19.35 13.11
N GLN A 342 -45.45 19.96 14.30
CA GLN A 342 -46.61 19.86 15.21
C GLN A 342 -47.61 21.03 15.14
N GLU A 343 -47.42 22.03 14.29
CA GLU A 343 -48.33 23.21 14.20
C GLU A 343 -49.37 23.18 13.07
N VAL A 344 -49.67 22.03 12.46
CA VAL A 344 -50.76 21.95 11.47
C VAL A 344 -51.83 20.95 11.94
N ILE A 345 -52.87 21.49 12.59
CA ILE A 345 -54.20 20.86 12.75
C ILE A 345 -55.19 21.68 11.92
#